data_AF-A0A948A2H4-F1
#
_entry.id   AF-A0A948A2H4-F1
#
_cell.length_a   1.000
_cell.length_b   1.000
_cell.length_c   1.000
_cell.angle_alpha   90.00
_cell.angle_beta   90.00
_cell.angle_gamma   90.00
#
_symmetry.space_group_name_H-M   'P 1'
#
loop_
_entity.id
_entity.type
_entity.pdbx_description
1 polymer ?
#
loop_
_entity_poly.entity_id
_entity_poly.type
_entity_poly.pdbx_seq_one_letter_code
_entity_poly.pdbx_strand_id
1 'polypeptide(L)'
;MERLTNIVSSIIANLALLHRGKPQARRLAIPMEHRKATRYDRPGFGMLPKVIDQMAVLGLIIKHPAVAKERRTGIEATGWLLEALAAPALPLADIGRASGEEVIKLAARAGRDRRGRKLPSIPVDYKDCRTADRLREEMEEINTFLAKQKIELDGEPQAAVRLARYYLLRKPSDPHEFMLHGRLYGGFWQSLPKARRGGLTINGEPIADLDFASMFPRLCYARVGAIPPEGDLYAIPGLEGHRAAVKAGLSALLSSGSEMARLPSDVKAALPAGWTAKRLRDAVAVKHPALMPLFGKDIGLDLMHYESCIMVAVLLRLASLGIPGLPMHDGLMVPRSFATRAKRAMEFLVVQMTGTQIVSVVKATN
;
A
#
# COMPACT_ATOMS: atom_id res chain seq x y z
N MET A 1 10.55 -25.42 -22.90
CA MET A 1 10.36 -24.14 -23.62
C MET A 1 9.44 -23.18 -22.84
N GLU A 2 8.26 -23.61 -22.40
CA GLU A 2 7.28 -22.75 -21.69
C GLU A 2 7.84 -21.95 -20.49
N ARG A 3 8.67 -22.58 -19.64
CA ARG A 3 9.33 -21.88 -18.51
C ARG A 3 10.25 -20.73 -18.96
N LEU A 4 10.99 -20.93 -20.05
CA LEU A 4 11.87 -19.90 -20.61
C LEU A 4 11.05 -18.75 -21.18
N THR A 5 10.02 -19.08 -21.96
CA THR A 5 9.09 -18.10 -22.53
C THR A 5 8.48 -17.23 -21.42
N ASN A 6 7.98 -17.83 -20.34
CA ASN A 6 7.38 -17.07 -19.23
C ASN A 6 8.36 -16.11 -18.55
N ILE A 7 9.62 -16.52 -18.38
CA ILE A 7 10.67 -15.65 -17.82
C ILE A 7 10.95 -14.48 -18.76
N VAL A 8 11.18 -14.77 -20.05
CA VAL A 8 11.50 -13.75 -21.07
C VAL A 8 10.33 -12.78 -21.23
N SER A 9 9.10 -13.28 -21.40
CA SER A 9 7.89 -12.44 -21.48
C SER A 9 7.71 -11.57 -20.24
N SER A 10 8.01 -12.10 -19.04
CA SER A 10 7.94 -11.29 -17.81
C SER A 10 8.99 -10.19 -17.79
N ILE A 11 10.22 -10.45 -18.25
CA ILE A 11 11.27 -9.43 -18.35
C ILE A 11 10.85 -8.34 -19.34
N ILE A 12 10.40 -8.72 -20.54
CA ILE A 12 9.94 -7.80 -21.59
C ILE A 12 8.77 -6.94 -21.10
N ALA A 13 7.75 -7.56 -20.48
CA ALA A 13 6.61 -6.85 -19.91
C ALA A 13 7.01 -5.80 -18.86
N ASN A 14 7.93 -6.14 -17.95
CA ASN A 14 8.40 -5.20 -16.93
C ASN A 14 9.27 -4.08 -17.54
N LEU A 15 10.07 -4.37 -18.58
CA LEU A 15 10.81 -3.35 -19.32
C LEU A 15 9.87 -2.42 -20.09
N ALA A 16 8.81 -2.93 -20.71
CA ALA A 16 7.80 -2.11 -21.38
C ALA A 16 7.10 -1.16 -20.40
N LEU A 17 6.68 -1.69 -19.24
CA LEU A 17 6.11 -0.87 -18.16
C LEU A 17 7.06 0.21 -17.66
N LEU A 18 8.36 -0.08 -17.56
CA LEU A 18 9.38 0.88 -17.16
C LEU A 18 9.47 2.04 -18.15
N HIS A 19 9.64 1.75 -19.44
CA HIS A 19 9.85 2.77 -20.48
C HIS A 19 8.62 3.65 -20.68
N ARG A 20 7.40 3.07 -20.64
CA ARG A 20 6.15 3.84 -20.79
C ARG A 20 5.73 4.57 -19.51
N GLY A 21 5.87 3.92 -18.34
CA GLY A 21 5.37 4.45 -17.07
C GLY A 21 6.33 5.41 -16.36
N LYS A 22 7.64 5.30 -16.60
CA LYS A 22 8.67 6.15 -15.97
C LYS A 22 9.79 6.47 -16.98
N PRO A 23 9.59 7.43 -17.90
CA PRO A 23 10.57 7.73 -18.96
C PRO A 23 11.97 8.11 -18.43
N GLN A 24 12.06 8.64 -17.20
CA GLN A 24 13.33 8.98 -16.56
C GLN A 24 14.05 7.77 -15.95
N ALA A 25 13.34 6.67 -15.70
CA ALA A 25 13.91 5.47 -15.12
C ALA A 25 14.51 4.59 -16.23
N ARG A 26 15.82 4.36 -16.15
CA ARG A 26 16.57 3.62 -17.18
C ARG A 26 16.77 2.14 -16.86
N ARG A 27 16.52 1.73 -15.61
CA ARG A 27 16.93 0.41 -15.11
C ARG A 27 15.81 -0.28 -14.35
N LEU A 28 15.57 -1.54 -14.70
CA LEU A 28 14.73 -2.45 -13.94
C LEU A 28 15.59 -3.19 -12.90
N ALA A 29 15.22 -3.10 -11.64
CA ALA A 29 15.93 -3.78 -10.55
C ALA A 29 15.52 -5.26 -10.47
N ILE A 30 16.49 -6.16 -10.56
CA ILE A 30 16.30 -7.62 -10.54
C ILE A 30 17.04 -8.24 -9.35
N PRO A 31 16.39 -9.09 -8.54
CA PRO A 31 17.08 -9.88 -7.54
C PRO A 31 17.92 -10.97 -8.23
N MET A 32 19.25 -10.89 -8.10
CA MET A 32 20.21 -11.85 -8.66
C MET A 32 20.95 -12.65 -7.60
N GLU A 33 20.60 -12.45 -6.32
CA GLU A 33 21.25 -13.13 -5.20
C GLU A 33 20.85 -14.62 -5.16
N HIS A 34 21.85 -15.49 -5.06
CA HIS A 34 21.65 -16.90 -4.80
C HIS A 34 21.28 -17.11 -3.33
N ARG A 35 19.97 -17.23 -3.07
CA ARG A 35 19.42 -17.50 -1.73
C ARG A 35 18.46 -18.68 -1.78
N LYS A 36 18.15 -19.24 -0.61
CA LYS A 36 17.08 -20.24 -0.47
C LYS A 36 15.76 -19.63 -0.96
N ALA A 37 15.06 -20.38 -1.80
CA ALA A 37 13.72 -20.00 -2.24
C ALA A 37 12.79 -19.87 -1.02
N THR A 38 11.99 -18.83 -1.05
CA THR A 38 10.95 -18.47 -0.09
C THR A 38 9.59 -18.61 -0.76
N ARG A 39 8.52 -18.67 0.03
CA ARG A 39 7.15 -18.65 -0.54
C ARG A 39 6.83 -17.45 -1.43
N TYR A 40 7.61 -16.38 -1.35
CA TYR A 40 7.42 -15.17 -2.17
C TYR A 40 8.10 -15.24 -3.52
N ASP A 41 8.98 -16.22 -3.73
CA ASP A 41 9.61 -16.45 -5.01
C ASP A 41 8.63 -17.21 -5.92
N ARG A 42 8.53 -16.77 -7.17
CA ARG A 42 7.59 -17.37 -8.13
C ARG A 42 8.12 -18.74 -8.60
N PRO A 43 7.31 -19.81 -8.51
CA PRO A 43 7.67 -21.10 -9.09
C PRO A 43 8.03 -20.99 -10.58
N GLY A 44 9.07 -21.70 -11.01
CA GLY A 44 9.53 -21.70 -12.40
C GLY A 44 10.49 -20.57 -12.79
N PHE A 45 10.78 -19.60 -11.91
CA PHE A 45 11.70 -18.48 -12.19
C PHE A 45 13.15 -18.72 -11.73
N GLY A 46 13.51 -19.94 -11.30
CA GLY A 46 14.86 -20.26 -10.82
C GLY A 46 15.98 -20.08 -11.86
N MET A 47 15.64 -20.08 -13.16
CA MET A 47 16.58 -19.81 -14.25
C MET A 47 16.74 -18.33 -14.59
N LEU A 48 16.02 -17.42 -13.93
CA LEU A 48 16.04 -15.99 -14.22
C LEU A 48 17.47 -15.42 -14.34
N PRO A 49 18.42 -15.71 -13.44
CA PRO A 49 19.79 -15.21 -13.58
C PRO A 49 20.46 -15.63 -14.89
N LYS A 50 20.33 -16.91 -15.27
CA LYS A 50 20.91 -17.45 -16.51
C LYS A 50 20.28 -16.83 -17.76
N VAL A 51 18.97 -16.57 -17.73
CA VAL A 51 18.26 -15.91 -18.83
C VAL A 51 18.76 -14.47 -18.99
N ILE A 52 18.90 -13.73 -17.89
CA ILE A 52 19.45 -12.38 -17.89
C ILE A 52 20.89 -12.35 -18.43
N ASP A 53 21.73 -13.31 -18.03
CA ASP A 53 23.09 -13.43 -18.55
C ASP A 53 23.10 -13.65 -20.07
N GLN A 54 22.26 -14.56 -20.57
CA GLN A 54 22.16 -14.82 -22.00
C GLN A 54 21.60 -13.62 -22.79
N MET A 55 20.55 -12.96 -22.28
CA MET A 55 20.03 -11.75 -22.92
C MET A 55 21.09 -10.65 -23.02
N ALA A 56 22.00 -10.56 -22.06
CA ALA A 56 23.13 -9.62 -22.11
C ALA A 56 24.17 -10.03 -23.17
N VAL A 57 24.51 -11.32 -23.26
CA VAL A 57 25.42 -11.86 -24.29
C VAL A 57 24.86 -11.61 -25.71
N LEU A 58 23.55 -11.73 -25.88
CA LEU A 58 22.85 -11.46 -27.15
C LEU A 58 22.70 -9.96 -27.45
N GLY A 59 23.18 -9.07 -26.58
CA GLY A 59 23.05 -7.62 -26.77
C GLY A 59 21.62 -7.10 -26.68
N LEU A 60 20.71 -7.82 -26.01
CA LEU A 60 19.33 -7.39 -25.79
C LEU A 60 19.19 -6.46 -24.59
N ILE A 61 20.05 -6.65 -23.58
CA ILE A 61 20.07 -5.85 -22.35
C ILE A 61 21.49 -5.55 -21.90
N ILE A 62 21.65 -4.45 -21.15
CA ILE A 62 22.86 -4.12 -20.40
C ILE A 62 22.64 -4.47 -18.93
N LYS A 63 23.57 -5.24 -18.35
CA LYS A 63 23.59 -5.53 -16.91
C LYS A 63 24.40 -4.48 -16.17
N HIS A 64 23.78 -3.86 -15.18
CA HIS A 64 24.41 -2.94 -14.25
C HIS A 64 24.67 -3.65 -12.93
N PRO A 65 25.93 -3.77 -12.48
CA PRO A 65 26.25 -4.47 -11.25
C PRO A 65 25.56 -3.81 -10.05
N ALA A 66 25.19 -4.66 -9.08
CA ALA A 66 24.71 -4.20 -7.79
C ALA A 66 25.80 -3.38 -7.09
N VAL A 67 25.45 -2.22 -6.55
CA VAL A 67 26.31 -1.54 -5.57
C VAL A 67 26.09 -2.26 -4.24
N ALA A 68 27.17 -2.82 -3.69
CA ALA A 68 27.13 -3.64 -2.49
C ALA A 68 26.33 -2.93 -1.37
N LYS A 69 25.35 -3.64 -0.80
CA LYS A 69 24.46 -3.16 0.29
C LYS A 69 23.56 -1.96 -0.05
N GLU A 70 23.56 -1.47 -1.30
CA GLU A 70 22.79 -0.29 -1.70
C GLU A 70 21.78 -0.57 -2.82
N ARG A 71 22.15 -1.39 -3.82
CA ARG A 71 21.34 -1.57 -5.02
C ARG A 71 21.24 -3.05 -5.40
N ARG A 72 20.11 -3.41 -6.00
CA ARG A 72 19.97 -4.68 -6.73
C ARG A 72 20.62 -4.53 -8.11
N THR A 73 20.92 -5.66 -8.75
CA THR A 73 21.36 -5.67 -10.15
C THR A 73 20.31 -4.96 -11.01
N GLY A 74 20.75 -4.00 -11.83
CA GLY A 74 19.87 -3.31 -12.77
C GLY A 74 20.01 -3.93 -14.15
N ILE A 75 18.91 -4.00 -14.90
CA ILE A 75 18.95 -4.30 -16.34
C ILE A 75 18.33 -3.16 -17.13
N GLU A 76 18.86 -2.90 -18.31
CA GLU A 76 18.42 -1.85 -19.23
C GLU A 76 18.31 -2.45 -20.64
N ALA A 77 17.22 -2.19 -21.36
CA ALA A 77 17.08 -2.67 -22.73
C ALA A 77 18.05 -1.94 -23.67
N THR A 78 18.52 -2.61 -24.72
CA THR A 78 19.40 -2.01 -25.73
C THR A 78 19.13 -2.58 -27.12
N GLY A 79 19.75 -1.98 -28.14
CA GLY A 79 19.60 -2.36 -29.54
C GLY A 79 18.14 -2.41 -30.00
N TRP A 80 17.81 -3.40 -30.83
CA TRP A 80 16.47 -3.55 -31.39
C TRP A 80 15.38 -3.77 -30.31
N LEU A 81 15.72 -4.34 -29.16
CA LEU A 81 14.74 -4.54 -28.09
C LEU A 81 14.29 -3.19 -27.51
N LEU A 82 15.23 -2.25 -27.32
CA LEU A 82 14.88 -0.90 -26.85
C LEU A 82 13.99 -0.18 -27.86
N GLU A 83 14.32 -0.26 -29.15
CA GLU A 83 13.52 0.32 -30.23
C GLU A 83 12.10 -0.28 -30.27
N ALA A 84 11.98 -1.61 -30.13
CA ALA A 84 10.69 -2.30 -30.08
C ALA A 84 9.87 -1.92 -28.85
N LEU A 85 10.51 -1.73 -27.68
CA LEU A 85 9.84 -1.32 -26.44
C LEU A 85 9.39 0.15 -26.46
N ALA A 86 10.09 1.01 -27.23
CA ALA A 86 9.73 2.41 -27.43
C ALA A 86 8.65 2.59 -28.52
N ALA A 87 8.46 1.60 -29.39
CA ALA A 87 7.47 1.66 -30.43
C ALA A 87 6.04 1.72 -29.85
N PRO A 88 5.10 2.47 -30.46
CA PRO A 88 3.70 2.55 -30.01
C PRO A 88 2.92 1.22 -30.05
N ALA A 89 3.53 0.15 -30.55
CA ALA A 89 2.87 -1.10 -30.93
C ALA A 89 2.41 -1.99 -29.77
N LEU A 90 2.82 -1.72 -28.51
CA LEU A 90 2.41 -2.53 -27.36
C LEU A 90 1.55 -1.70 -26.37
N PRO A 91 0.21 -1.74 -26.47
CA PRO A 91 -0.70 -1.18 -25.48
C PRO A 91 -0.40 -1.68 -24.07
N LEU A 92 -0.41 -0.79 -23.07
CA LEU A 92 -0.22 -1.20 -21.67
C LEU A 92 -1.30 -2.19 -21.21
N ALA A 93 -2.51 -2.08 -21.78
CA ALA A 93 -3.64 -2.98 -21.52
C ALA A 93 -3.32 -4.46 -21.80
N ASP A 94 -2.44 -4.73 -22.77
CA ASP A 94 -2.07 -6.08 -23.19
C ASP A 94 -1.08 -6.73 -22.22
N ILE A 95 -0.53 -5.94 -21.28
CA ILE A 95 0.39 -6.42 -20.26
C ILE A 95 -0.41 -7.01 -19.09
N GLY A 96 -0.50 -8.34 -19.09
CA GLY A 96 -1.09 -9.12 -18.02
C GLY A 96 -0.18 -9.35 -16.81
N ARG A 97 -0.68 -10.13 -15.84
CA ARG A 97 0.08 -10.64 -14.69
C ARG A 97 0.23 -12.15 -14.81
N ALA A 98 1.46 -12.64 -14.75
CA ALA A 98 1.69 -14.08 -14.63
C ALA A 98 1.04 -14.65 -13.35
N SER A 99 0.75 -15.95 -13.33
CA SER A 99 0.13 -16.67 -12.19
C SER A 99 1.15 -17.06 -11.10
N GLY A 100 0.70 -17.61 -9.98
CA GLY A 100 1.59 -18.17 -8.94
C GLY A 100 2.37 -17.15 -8.10
N GLU A 101 1.91 -15.90 -8.03
CA GLU A 101 2.41 -14.93 -7.06
C GLU A 101 1.64 -15.05 -5.75
N GLU A 102 2.37 -15.16 -4.63
CA GLU A 102 1.80 -15.09 -3.28
C GLU A 102 1.17 -13.72 -3.03
N VAL A 103 -0.13 -13.68 -2.70
CA VAL A 103 -0.88 -12.44 -2.46
C VAL A 103 -0.91 -12.04 -0.99
N ILE A 104 -0.50 -12.91 -0.07
CA ILE A 104 -0.38 -12.60 1.35
C ILE A 104 1.10 -12.48 1.73
N LYS A 105 1.55 -11.24 1.99
CA LYS A 105 2.93 -10.91 2.32
C LYS A 105 3.10 -10.72 3.83
N LEU A 106 3.97 -11.50 4.44
CA LEU A 106 4.34 -11.36 5.85
C LEU A 106 5.80 -10.87 5.96
N ALA A 107 6.01 -9.89 6.83
CA ALA A 107 7.32 -9.42 7.22
C ALA A 107 7.39 -9.20 8.73
N ALA A 108 8.58 -8.98 9.28
CA ALA A 108 8.80 -8.61 10.67
C ALA A 108 9.62 -7.34 10.77
N ARG A 109 9.38 -6.53 11.81
CA ARG A 109 10.27 -5.38 12.10
C ARG A 109 11.65 -5.91 12.51
N ALA A 110 12.70 -5.37 11.90
CA ALA A 110 14.08 -5.72 12.21
C ALA A 110 14.68 -4.92 13.39
N GLY A 111 13.87 -4.09 14.06
CA GLY A 111 14.32 -3.22 15.15
C GLY A 111 15.02 -1.95 14.64
N ARG A 112 16.06 -1.53 15.35
CA ARG A 112 16.82 -0.30 15.09
C ARG A 112 18.32 -0.61 15.04
N ASP A 113 19.07 0.17 14.27
CA ASP A 113 20.53 0.10 14.24
C ASP A 113 21.16 0.74 15.49
N ARG A 114 22.50 0.67 15.61
CA ARG A 114 23.27 1.27 16.72
C ARG A 114 23.09 2.79 16.86
N ARG A 115 22.62 3.48 15.81
CA ARG A 115 22.32 4.92 15.80
C ARG A 115 20.84 5.20 16.09
N GLY A 116 20.06 4.18 16.43
CA GLY A 116 18.64 4.29 16.70
C GLY A 116 17.76 4.45 15.45
N ARG A 117 18.30 4.26 14.24
CA ARG A 117 17.52 4.36 12.99
C ARG A 117 16.75 3.06 12.75
N LYS A 118 15.49 3.17 12.33
CA LYS A 118 14.63 2.01 12.04
C LYS A 118 15.23 1.20 10.89
N LEU A 119 15.40 -0.09 11.11
CA LEU A 119 15.83 -1.02 10.06
C LEU A 119 14.65 -1.40 9.16
N PRO A 120 14.89 -1.68 7.86
CA PRO A 120 13.86 -2.23 6.98
C PRO A 120 13.25 -3.51 7.55
N SER A 121 11.95 -3.70 7.35
CA SER A 121 11.30 -4.97 7.72
C SER A 121 11.87 -6.13 6.90
N ILE A 122 11.97 -7.30 7.51
CA ILE A 122 12.51 -8.51 6.90
C ILE A 122 11.34 -9.39 6.47
N PRO A 123 11.27 -9.87 5.23
CA PRO A 123 10.26 -10.86 4.81
C PRO A 123 10.34 -12.12 5.68
N VAL A 124 9.18 -12.65 6.08
CA VAL A 124 9.06 -13.86 6.91
C VAL A 124 8.28 -14.91 6.13
N ASP A 125 8.85 -16.10 6.00
CA ASP A 125 8.14 -17.25 5.43
C ASP A 125 7.16 -17.81 6.47
N TYR A 126 6.03 -18.34 6.04
CA TYR A 126 5.02 -18.91 6.94
C TYR A 126 4.48 -20.22 6.38
N LYS A 127 3.88 -21.07 7.22
CA LYS A 127 3.23 -22.31 6.78
C LYS A 127 1.78 -22.01 6.37
N ASP A 128 1.27 -22.75 5.40
CA ASP A 128 -0.15 -22.63 5.04
C ASP A 128 -1.04 -23.04 6.21
N CYS A 129 -2.15 -22.32 6.34
CA CYS A 129 -3.11 -22.48 7.41
C CYS A 129 -4.45 -21.89 6.98
N ARG A 130 -5.54 -22.31 7.64
CA ARG A 130 -6.90 -21.86 7.32
C ARG A 130 -7.04 -20.33 7.24
N THR A 131 -6.36 -19.60 8.12
CA THR A 131 -6.37 -18.13 8.09
C THR A 131 -5.75 -17.58 6.82
N ALA A 132 -4.58 -18.09 6.42
CA ALA A 132 -3.92 -17.66 5.20
C ALA A 132 -4.74 -18.04 3.95
N ASP A 133 -5.37 -19.22 3.96
CA ASP A 133 -6.21 -19.69 2.85
C ASP A 133 -7.43 -18.77 2.65
N ARG A 134 -8.17 -18.46 3.72
CA ARG A 134 -9.27 -17.50 3.68
C ARG A 134 -8.83 -16.12 3.18
N LEU A 135 -7.68 -15.63 3.65
CA LEU A 135 -7.16 -14.34 3.21
C LEU A 135 -6.78 -14.36 1.71
N ARG A 136 -6.28 -15.49 1.19
CA ARG A 136 -6.02 -15.64 -0.24
C ARG A 136 -7.32 -15.65 -1.04
N GLU A 137 -8.34 -16.37 -0.58
CA GLU A 137 -9.66 -16.39 -1.23
C GLU A 137 -10.26 -14.98 -1.35
N GLU A 138 -10.24 -14.19 -0.27
CA GLU A 138 -10.67 -12.78 -0.30
C GLU A 138 -9.89 -11.97 -1.34
N MET A 139 -8.57 -12.15 -1.38
CA MET A 139 -7.71 -11.44 -2.33
C MET A 139 -7.92 -11.90 -3.77
N GLU A 140 -8.15 -13.19 -4.02
CA GLU A 140 -8.47 -13.70 -5.35
C GLU A 140 -9.81 -13.18 -5.84
N GLU A 141 -10.83 -13.09 -4.99
CA GLU A 141 -12.13 -12.52 -5.35
C GLU A 141 -11.98 -11.04 -5.77
N ILE A 142 -11.31 -10.24 -4.94
CA ILE A 142 -11.04 -8.82 -5.23
C ILE A 142 -10.24 -8.67 -6.52
N ASN A 143 -9.15 -9.44 -6.68
CA ASN A 143 -8.28 -9.35 -7.85
C ASN A 143 -8.98 -9.82 -9.12
N THR A 144 -9.75 -10.90 -9.06
CA THR A 144 -10.51 -11.43 -10.20
C THR A 144 -11.56 -10.43 -10.65
N PHE A 145 -12.22 -9.76 -9.71
CA PHE A 145 -13.17 -8.71 -10.04
C PHE A 145 -12.48 -7.48 -10.65
N LEU A 146 -11.38 -6.99 -10.05
CA LEU A 146 -10.61 -5.86 -10.58
C LEU A 146 -10.01 -6.12 -11.96
N ALA A 147 -9.57 -7.35 -12.25
CA ALA A 147 -9.01 -7.73 -13.55
C ALA A 147 -10.02 -7.61 -14.72
N LYS A 148 -11.32 -7.55 -14.42
CA LYS A 148 -12.38 -7.35 -15.43
C LYS A 148 -12.67 -5.87 -15.71
N GLN A 149 -12.06 -4.95 -14.95
CA GLN A 149 -12.35 -3.52 -15.03
C GLN A 149 -11.34 -2.83 -15.95
N LYS A 150 -11.83 -1.88 -16.74
CA LYS A 150 -10.98 -1.01 -17.55
C LYS A 150 -10.54 0.18 -16.69
N ILE A 151 -9.29 0.16 -16.22
CA ILE A 151 -8.73 1.25 -15.41
C ILE A 151 -7.80 2.07 -16.30
N GLU A 152 -8.08 3.36 -16.42
CA GLU A 152 -7.36 4.25 -17.34
C GLU A 152 -6.79 5.45 -16.60
N LEU A 153 -5.71 6.01 -17.13
CA LEU A 153 -5.11 7.26 -16.68
C LEU A 153 -4.95 8.16 -17.91
N ASP A 154 -5.60 9.33 -17.89
CA ASP A 154 -5.58 10.29 -18.98
C ASP A 154 -6.03 9.68 -20.33
N GLY A 155 -7.02 8.77 -20.28
CA GLY A 155 -7.56 8.06 -21.45
C GLY A 155 -6.74 6.83 -21.89
N GLU A 156 -5.58 6.58 -21.28
CA GLU A 156 -4.74 5.43 -21.60
C GLU A 156 -5.07 4.25 -20.66
N PRO A 157 -5.51 3.08 -21.20
CA PRO A 157 -5.69 1.87 -20.41
C PRO A 157 -4.39 1.41 -19.76
N GLN A 158 -4.47 1.00 -18.50
CA GLN A 158 -3.30 0.60 -17.72
C GLN A 158 -3.15 -0.93 -17.69
N ALA A 159 -1.94 -1.39 -17.41
CA ALA A 159 -1.64 -2.81 -17.28
C ALA A 159 -2.43 -3.47 -16.14
N ALA A 160 -2.58 -4.79 -16.25
CA ALA A 160 -3.31 -5.58 -15.26
C ALA A 160 -2.70 -5.40 -13.84
N VAL A 161 -3.57 -5.10 -12.89
CA VAL A 161 -3.20 -4.95 -11.48
C VAL A 161 -3.47 -6.24 -10.71
N ARG A 162 -2.61 -6.53 -9.74
CA ARG A 162 -2.83 -7.61 -8.78
C ARG A 162 -2.42 -7.10 -7.41
N LEU A 163 -3.41 -6.95 -6.55
CA LEU A 163 -3.23 -6.49 -5.18
C LEU A 163 -2.72 -7.65 -4.33
N ALA A 164 -1.87 -7.31 -3.37
CA ALA A 164 -1.39 -8.18 -2.31
C ALA A 164 -1.63 -7.52 -0.95
N ARG A 165 -1.90 -8.33 0.07
CA ARG A 165 -2.17 -7.89 1.43
C ARG A 165 -0.93 -8.06 2.29
N TYR A 166 -0.49 -6.99 2.95
CA TYR A 166 0.78 -6.95 3.68
C TYR A 166 0.54 -6.92 5.19
N TYR A 167 1.13 -7.89 5.88
CA TYR A 167 1.10 -8.06 7.32
C TYR A 167 2.49 -7.90 7.92
N LEU A 168 2.54 -7.47 9.19
CA LEU A 168 3.81 -7.20 9.87
C LEU A 168 3.84 -7.73 11.30
N LEU A 169 4.82 -8.58 11.62
CA LEU A 169 5.13 -8.98 12.99
C LEU A 169 5.90 -7.88 13.72
N ARG A 170 5.72 -7.76 15.06
CA ARG A 170 6.46 -6.76 15.84
C ARG A 170 7.94 -7.11 15.94
N LYS A 171 8.28 -8.39 15.92
CA LYS A 171 9.65 -8.92 15.84
C LYS A 171 9.67 -10.28 15.12
N PRO A 172 10.84 -10.74 14.63
CA PRO A 172 10.94 -11.97 13.84
C PRO A 172 10.55 -13.26 14.58
N SER A 173 10.62 -13.25 15.91
CA SER A 173 10.28 -14.41 16.75
C SER A 173 8.82 -14.47 17.17
N ASP A 174 7.99 -13.51 16.77
CA ASP A 174 6.56 -13.55 17.07
C ASP A 174 5.88 -14.69 16.30
N PRO A 175 4.77 -15.25 16.83
CA PRO A 175 3.92 -16.16 16.08
C PRO A 175 3.52 -15.58 14.72
N HIS A 176 3.44 -16.44 13.70
CA HIS A 176 3.08 -16.03 12.33
C HIS A 176 1.58 -15.76 12.19
N GLU A 177 1.16 -14.67 12.82
CA GLU A 177 -0.20 -14.18 12.84
C GLU A 177 -0.41 -13.03 11.85
N PHE A 178 -1.63 -12.90 11.34
CA PHE A 178 -2.02 -11.91 10.34
C PHE A 178 -2.86 -10.78 10.96
N MET A 179 -2.44 -10.28 12.12
CA MET A 179 -3.24 -9.37 12.96
C MET A 179 -2.74 -7.92 12.98
N LEU A 180 -1.68 -7.62 12.22
CA LEU A 180 -1.01 -6.32 12.23
C LEU A 180 -0.76 -5.84 10.81
N HIS A 181 -0.95 -4.53 10.58
CA HIS A 181 -0.85 -3.87 9.28
C HIS A 181 -2.00 -4.17 8.31
N GLY A 182 -2.03 -5.34 7.68
CA GLY A 182 -3.12 -5.83 6.82
C GLY A 182 -3.49 -5.03 5.55
N ARG A 183 -2.89 -3.87 5.25
CA ARG A 183 -3.26 -3.04 4.09
C ARG A 183 -2.95 -3.72 2.74
N LEU A 184 -3.72 -3.35 1.71
CA LEU A 184 -3.59 -3.84 0.34
C LEU A 184 -2.64 -2.94 -0.47
N TYR A 185 -1.79 -3.56 -1.30
CA TYR A 185 -0.79 -2.89 -2.14
C TYR A 185 -0.74 -3.49 -3.53
N GLY A 186 -0.26 -2.73 -4.51
CA GLY A 186 0.05 -3.21 -5.86
C GLY A 186 -0.69 -2.49 -6.98
N GLY A 187 -1.60 -1.57 -6.63
CA GLY A 187 -2.28 -0.69 -7.59
C GLY A 187 -1.42 0.54 -7.89
N PHE A 188 -1.24 0.87 -9.18
CA PHE A 188 -0.43 2.03 -9.59
C PHE A 188 -1.00 3.36 -9.03
N TRP A 189 -2.33 3.45 -8.86
CA TRP A 189 -3.03 4.60 -8.27
C TRP A 189 -2.55 4.93 -6.86
N GLN A 190 -2.03 3.95 -6.11
CA GLN A 190 -1.56 4.15 -4.74
C GLN A 190 -0.33 5.07 -4.68
N SER A 191 0.48 5.04 -5.73
CA SER A 191 1.64 5.92 -5.91
C SER A 191 1.34 7.18 -6.71
N LEU A 192 0.12 7.32 -7.23
CA LEU A 192 -0.25 8.43 -8.11
C LEU A 192 -0.38 9.72 -7.28
N PRO A 193 0.35 10.80 -7.63
CA PRO A 193 0.22 12.08 -6.96
C PRO A 193 -1.22 12.56 -6.98
N LYS A 194 -1.67 13.22 -5.90
CA LYS A 194 -3.06 13.70 -5.78
C LYS A 194 -3.51 14.53 -7.00
N ALA A 195 -2.65 15.41 -7.50
CA ALA A 195 -2.93 16.26 -8.66
C ALA A 195 -3.15 15.48 -9.97
N ARG A 196 -2.67 14.24 -10.07
CA ARG A 196 -2.85 13.38 -11.25
C ARG A 196 -4.08 12.47 -11.15
N ARG A 197 -4.73 12.39 -9.99
CA ARG A 197 -5.89 11.49 -9.79
C ARG A 197 -7.12 11.90 -10.59
N GLY A 198 -7.23 13.18 -11.00
CA GLY A 198 -8.32 13.64 -11.87
C GLY A 198 -8.33 12.95 -13.24
N GLY A 199 -7.19 12.44 -13.69
CA GLY A 199 -7.08 11.67 -14.94
C GLY A 199 -7.50 10.20 -14.80
N LEU A 200 -7.78 9.71 -13.59
CA LEU A 200 -8.21 8.31 -13.41
C LEU A 200 -9.67 8.14 -13.82
N THR A 201 -9.91 7.12 -14.66
CA THR A 201 -11.25 6.64 -14.96
C THR A 201 -11.35 5.13 -14.74
N ILE A 202 -12.55 4.67 -14.42
CA ILE A 202 -12.88 3.26 -14.28
C ILE A 202 -14.08 2.99 -15.19
N ASN A 203 -13.91 2.08 -16.15
CA ASN A 203 -14.92 1.75 -17.16
C ASN A 203 -15.43 3.00 -17.90
N GLY A 204 -14.53 3.92 -18.24
CA GLY A 204 -14.83 5.17 -18.94
C GLY A 204 -15.42 6.28 -18.06
N GLU A 205 -15.64 6.05 -16.76
CA GLU A 205 -16.22 7.05 -15.86
C GLU A 205 -15.15 7.67 -14.94
N PRO A 206 -15.15 9.01 -14.73
CA PRO A 206 -14.31 9.65 -13.73
C PRO A 206 -14.53 9.10 -12.33
N ILE A 207 -13.45 9.02 -11.55
CA ILE A 207 -13.54 8.54 -10.17
C ILE A 207 -14.16 9.59 -9.22
N ALA A 208 -14.76 9.10 -8.14
CA ALA A 208 -14.96 9.81 -6.89
C ALA A 208 -14.01 9.22 -5.83
N ASP A 209 -13.29 10.07 -5.08
CA ASP A 209 -12.33 9.68 -4.04
C ASP A 209 -13.01 9.82 -2.66
N LEU A 210 -13.33 8.69 -2.02
CA LEU A 210 -13.95 8.62 -0.70
C LEU A 210 -12.91 8.28 0.37
N ASP A 211 -12.96 8.95 1.52
CA ASP A 211 -12.14 8.60 2.71
C ASP A 211 -13.01 8.54 3.97
N PHE A 212 -12.61 7.72 4.94
CA PHE A 212 -13.11 7.87 6.30
C PHE A 212 -12.60 9.16 6.97
N ALA A 213 -13.49 9.90 7.61
CA ALA A 213 -13.13 11.11 8.33
C ALA A 213 -12.44 10.75 9.66
N SER A 214 -11.13 11.00 9.76
CA SER A 214 -10.35 10.80 11.00
C SER A 214 -10.40 9.35 11.51
N MET A 215 -10.14 8.40 10.60
CA MET A 215 -10.28 6.95 10.85
C MET A 215 -9.57 6.48 12.12
N PHE A 216 -8.28 6.79 12.29
CA PHE A 216 -7.48 6.32 13.42
C PHE A 216 -8.01 6.80 14.78
N PRO A 217 -8.20 8.12 15.03
CA PRO A 217 -8.83 8.58 16.26
C PRO A 217 -10.17 7.92 16.54
N ARG A 218 -11.04 7.75 15.53
CA ARG A 218 -12.35 7.13 15.71
C ARG A 218 -12.25 5.65 16.07
N LEU A 219 -11.33 4.90 15.45
CA LEU A 219 -11.03 3.53 15.84
C LEU A 219 -10.49 3.46 17.28
N CYS A 220 -9.68 4.43 17.70
CA CYS A 220 -9.24 4.54 19.09
C CYS A 220 -10.43 4.76 20.05
N TYR A 221 -11.35 5.66 19.72
CA TYR A 221 -12.57 5.90 20.49
C TYR A 221 -13.45 4.65 20.60
N ALA A 222 -13.67 3.95 19.48
CA ALA A 222 -14.38 2.68 19.47
C ALA A 222 -13.69 1.63 20.37
N ARG A 223 -12.35 1.55 20.32
CA ARG A 223 -11.56 0.61 21.14
C ARG A 223 -11.67 0.87 22.64
N VAL A 224 -11.83 2.13 23.06
CA VAL A 224 -11.98 2.49 24.49
C VAL A 224 -13.43 2.62 24.93
N GLY A 225 -14.40 2.39 24.03
CA GLY A 225 -15.83 2.51 24.32
C GLY A 225 -16.28 3.94 24.65
N ALA A 226 -15.60 4.95 24.09
CA ALA A 226 -15.92 6.36 24.34
C ALA A 226 -16.42 7.06 23.06
N ILE A 227 -17.21 8.12 23.26
CA ILE A 227 -17.74 8.94 22.16
C ILE A 227 -16.69 10.00 21.77
N PRO A 228 -16.32 10.13 20.49
CA PRO A 228 -15.43 11.20 20.05
C PRO A 228 -16.07 12.58 20.25
N PRO A 229 -15.30 13.62 20.61
CA PRO A 229 -15.82 14.99 20.68
C PRO A 229 -16.28 15.46 19.30
N GLU A 230 -17.17 16.45 19.29
CA GLU A 230 -17.65 17.06 18.05
C GLU A 230 -16.54 17.80 17.29
N GLY A 231 -16.77 17.99 15.98
CA GLY A 231 -15.86 18.69 15.09
C GLY A 231 -14.65 17.87 14.63
N ASP A 232 -13.60 18.56 14.21
CA ASP A 232 -12.40 17.93 13.68
C ASP A 232 -11.51 17.39 14.81
N LEU A 233 -11.29 16.07 14.82
CA LEU A 233 -10.45 15.35 15.79
C LEU A 233 -8.95 15.68 15.66
N TYR A 234 -8.54 16.49 14.69
CA TYR A 234 -7.17 17.00 14.59
C TYR A 234 -7.05 18.50 14.86
N ALA A 235 -8.15 19.20 15.14
CA ALA A 235 -8.12 20.61 15.47
C ALA A 235 -7.69 20.81 16.94
N ILE A 236 -6.39 20.93 17.18
CA ILE A 236 -5.81 21.22 18.50
C ILE A 236 -5.67 22.74 18.65
N PRO A 237 -6.16 23.35 19.74
CA PRO A 237 -5.99 24.78 19.98
C PRO A 237 -4.50 25.21 19.95
N GLY A 238 -4.21 26.30 19.25
CA GLY A 238 -2.84 26.81 19.06
C GLY A 238 -2.05 26.10 17.95
N LEU A 239 -2.70 25.20 17.20
CA LEU A 239 -2.19 24.53 16.00
C LEU A 239 -3.14 24.70 14.80
N GLU A 240 -3.89 25.79 14.78
CA GLU A 240 -4.70 26.20 13.64
C GLU A 240 -3.79 26.28 12.39
N GLY A 241 -4.23 25.70 11.27
CA GLY A 241 -3.42 25.57 10.06
C GLY A 241 -2.38 24.44 10.05
N HIS A 242 -2.09 23.81 11.19
CA HIS A 242 -1.09 22.72 11.31
C HIS A 242 -1.71 21.32 11.38
N ARG A 243 -2.93 21.15 10.86
CA ARG A 243 -3.71 19.89 10.94
C ARG A 243 -2.94 18.66 10.46
N ALA A 244 -2.19 18.77 9.37
CA ALA A 244 -1.39 17.66 8.83
C ALA A 244 -0.29 17.22 9.81
N ALA A 245 0.37 18.18 10.47
CA ALA A 245 1.39 17.91 11.48
C ALA A 245 0.79 17.27 12.73
N VAL A 246 -0.40 17.74 13.17
CA VAL A 246 -1.15 17.11 14.27
C VAL A 246 -1.50 15.67 13.94
N LYS A 247 -2.02 15.39 12.73
CA LYS A 247 -2.35 14.03 12.28
C LYS A 247 -1.14 13.11 12.34
N ALA A 248 0.00 13.56 11.80
CA ALA A 248 1.24 12.80 11.82
C ALA A 248 1.78 12.61 13.26
N GLY A 249 1.70 13.63 14.10
CA GLY A 249 2.11 13.58 15.50
C GLY A 249 1.25 12.66 16.37
N LEU A 250 -0.08 12.69 16.21
CA LEU A 250 -0.99 11.74 16.87
C LEU A 250 -0.72 10.30 16.40
N SER A 251 -0.50 10.10 15.10
CA SER A 251 -0.10 8.79 14.59
C SER A 251 1.22 8.29 15.21
N ALA A 252 2.18 9.19 15.46
CA ALA A 252 3.44 8.86 16.13
C ALA A 252 3.23 8.50 17.60
N LEU A 253 2.38 9.23 18.33
CA LEU A 253 2.00 8.92 19.72
C LEU A 253 1.37 7.51 19.84
N LEU A 254 0.54 7.13 18.88
CA LEU A 254 -0.13 5.83 18.82
C LEU A 254 0.81 4.69 18.36
N SER A 255 1.89 5.00 17.66
CA SER A 255 2.83 4.01 17.08
C SER A 255 4.14 3.89 17.86
N SER A 256 4.23 4.51 19.03
CA SER A 256 5.37 4.41 19.94
C SER A 256 5.07 3.40 21.04
N GLY A 257 6.03 2.52 21.34
CA GLY A 257 5.98 1.57 22.47
C GLY A 257 6.49 2.15 23.80
N SER A 258 6.75 3.46 23.82
CA SER A 258 7.18 4.24 24.98
C SER A 258 6.61 5.64 24.89
N GLU A 259 6.76 6.45 25.95
CA GLU A 259 6.52 7.88 25.84
C GLU A 259 7.37 8.49 24.72
N MET A 260 6.76 9.39 23.94
CA MET A 260 7.42 10.05 22.82
C MET A 260 8.33 11.15 23.35
N ALA A 261 9.62 10.88 23.42
CA ALA A 261 10.61 11.85 23.90
C ALA A 261 10.90 12.98 22.89
N ARG A 262 10.78 12.71 21.59
CA ARG A 262 11.10 13.66 20.50
C ARG A 262 10.07 13.55 19.38
N LEU A 263 9.75 14.69 18.78
CA LEU A 263 8.92 14.73 17.57
C LEU A 263 9.68 14.11 16.39
N PRO A 264 9.00 13.38 15.50
CA PRO A 264 9.55 13.05 14.19
C PRO A 264 10.01 14.33 13.47
N SER A 265 11.07 14.24 12.65
CA SER A 265 11.65 15.40 11.94
C SER A 265 10.61 16.20 11.18
N ASP A 266 9.76 15.50 10.41
CA ASP A 266 8.79 16.11 9.51
C ASP A 266 7.65 16.76 10.30
N VAL A 267 7.26 16.14 11.41
CA VAL A 267 6.29 16.72 12.34
C VAL A 267 6.86 17.98 12.99
N LYS A 268 8.11 17.95 13.45
CA LYS A 268 8.78 19.11 14.05
C LYS A 268 8.88 20.27 13.05
N ALA A 269 9.24 19.99 11.80
CA ALA A 269 9.35 21.01 10.76
C ALA A 269 7.99 21.62 10.39
N ALA A 270 6.91 20.86 10.51
CA ALA A 270 5.57 21.31 10.16
C ALA A 270 4.78 21.94 11.32
N LEU A 271 5.31 21.96 12.54
CA LEU A 271 4.71 22.62 13.71
C LEU A 271 5.35 24.00 13.96
N PRO A 272 4.65 24.93 14.64
CA PRO A 272 5.24 26.20 15.04
C PRO A 272 6.48 26.02 15.92
N ALA A 273 7.34 27.05 15.94
CA ALA A 273 8.53 27.06 16.79
C ALA A 273 8.14 26.87 18.28
N GLY A 274 9.01 26.16 19.02
CA GLY A 274 8.80 25.89 20.44
C GLY A 274 7.85 24.72 20.76
N TRP A 275 7.28 24.04 19.76
CA TRP A 275 6.54 22.80 19.99
C TRP A 275 7.47 21.62 20.27
N THR A 276 7.21 20.93 21.37
CA THR A 276 7.92 19.73 21.80
C THR A 276 6.99 18.52 21.77
N ALA A 277 7.56 17.31 21.86
CA ALA A 277 6.76 16.09 21.94
C ALA A 277 5.83 16.09 23.17
N LYS A 278 6.33 16.58 24.31
CA LYS A 278 5.55 16.77 25.53
C LYS A 278 4.40 17.75 25.31
N ARG A 279 4.68 18.95 24.76
CA ARG A 279 3.64 19.96 24.50
C ARG A 279 2.54 19.46 23.55
N LEU A 280 2.93 18.74 22.50
CA LEU A 280 1.96 18.10 21.59
C LEU A 280 1.12 17.05 22.31
N ARG A 281 1.75 16.15 23.06
CA ARG A 281 1.05 15.14 23.87
C ARG A 281 0.06 15.79 24.83
N ASP A 282 0.46 16.82 25.55
CA ASP A 282 -0.37 17.49 26.55
C ASP A 282 -1.57 18.18 25.88
N ALA A 283 -1.36 18.87 24.75
CA ALA A 283 -2.45 19.48 24.00
C ALA A 283 -3.42 18.44 23.41
N VAL A 284 -2.90 17.31 22.92
CA VAL A 284 -3.70 16.16 22.49
C VAL A 284 -4.46 15.55 23.67
N ALA A 285 -3.86 15.45 24.85
CA ALA A 285 -4.47 14.92 26.06
C ALA A 285 -5.67 15.75 26.50
N VAL A 286 -5.56 17.08 26.40
CA VAL A 286 -6.66 18.01 26.70
C VAL A 286 -7.85 17.78 25.76
N LYS A 287 -7.60 17.61 24.45
CA LYS A 287 -8.69 17.37 23.50
C LYS A 287 -9.21 15.92 23.51
N HIS A 288 -8.36 14.96 23.82
CA HIS A 288 -8.64 13.54 23.73
C HIS A 288 -8.26 12.77 25.02
N PRO A 289 -8.85 13.13 26.18
CA PRO A 289 -8.48 12.51 27.45
C PRO A 289 -8.70 10.99 27.44
N ALA A 290 -9.78 10.53 26.78
CA ALA A 290 -10.10 9.11 26.64
C ALA A 290 -9.05 8.30 25.86
N LEU A 291 -8.21 8.95 25.03
CA LEU A 291 -7.20 8.27 24.22
C LEU A 291 -5.85 8.15 24.95
N MET A 292 -5.65 8.86 26.06
CA MET A 292 -4.41 8.83 26.83
C MET A 292 -3.94 7.43 27.21
N PRO A 293 -4.83 6.50 27.64
CA PRO A 293 -4.41 5.13 27.96
C PRO A 293 -3.88 4.34 26.77
N LEU A 294 -4.02 4.82 25.53
CA LEU A 294 -3.53 4.15 24.32
C LEU A 294 -2.12 4.59 23.90
N PHE A 295 -1.64 5.73 24.41
CA PHE A 295 -0.32 6.24 24.05
C PHE A 295 0.79 5.38 24.66
N GLY A 296 1.89 5.22 23.93
CA GLY A 296 3.01 4.39 24.37
C GLY A 296 2.76 2.87 24.24
N LYS A 297 1.67 2.44 23.60
CA LYS A 297 1.33 1.01 23.44
C LYS A 297 1.60 0.45 22.03
N ASP A 298 2.16 1.24 21.12
CA ASP A 298 2.47 0.84 19.73
C ASP A 298 1.26 0.22 18.99
N ILE A 299 0.07 0.79 19.16
CA ILE A 299 -1.18 0.27 18.57
C ILE A 299 -1.40 0.66 17.11
N GLY A 300 -0.50 1.44 16.50
CA GLY A 300 -0.66 1.94 15.14
C GLY A 300 -0.86 0.82 14.10
N LEU A 301 -0.18 -0.31 14.24
CA LEU A 301 -0.34 -1.45 13.33
C LEU A 301 -1.65 -2.20 13.54
N ASP A 302 -2.15 -2.24 14.76
CA ASP A 302 -3.45 -2.81 15.10
C ASP A 302 -4.56 -1.99 14.44
N LEU A 303 -4.45 -0.66 14.50
CA LEU A 303 -5.39 0.25 13.84
C LEU A 303 -5.36 0.08 12.32
N MET A 304 -4.17 -0.02 11.71
CA MET A 304 -4.03 -0.31 10.28
C MET A 304 -4.66 -1.66 9.90
N HIS A 305 -4.45 -2.69 10.70
CA HIS A 305 -5.03 -4.00 10.45
C HIS A 305 -6.55 -3.92 10.45
N TYR A 306 -7.11 -3.29 11.49
CA TYR A 306 -8.55 -3.17 11.65
C TYR A 306 -9.20 -2.32 10.53
N GLU A 307 -8.59 -1.18 10.19
CA GLU A 307 -8.93 -0.37 9.01
C GLU A 307 -8.92 -1.21 7.73
N SER A 308 -7.88 -2.04 7.52
CA SER A 308 -7.76 -2.88 6.34
C SER A 308 -8.84 -3.96 6.25
N CYS A 309 -9.27 -4.51 7.38
CA CYS A 309 -10.34 -5.50 7.41
C CYS A 309 -11.66 -4.89 6.96
N ILE A 310 -11.94 -3.64 7.37
CA ILE A 310 -13.10 -2.87 6.91
C ILE A 310 -13.00 -2.61 5.41
N MET A 311 -11.82 -2.20 4.93
CA MET A 311 -11.59 -1.99 3.50
C MET A 311 -11.82 -3.26 2.67
N VAL A 312 -11.32 -4.42 3.12
CA VAL A 312 -11.57 -5.71 2.43
C VAL A 312 -13.05 -6.05 2.40
N ALA A 313 -13.76 -5.91 3.52
CA ALA A 313 -15.20 -6.14 3.57
C ALA A 313 -15.96 -5.21 2.61
N VAL A 314 -15.55 -3.93 2.51
CA VAL A 314 -16.13 -2.97 1.57
C VAL A 314 -15.88 -3.42 0.13
N LEU A 315 -14.65 -3.80 -0.22
CA LEU A 315 -14.32 -4.23 -1.59
C LEU A 315 -15.10 -5.49 -2.01
N LEU A 316 -15.20 -6.49 -1.14
CA LEU A 316 -15.98 -7.71 -1.40
C LEU A 316 -17.48 -7.37 -1.56
N ARG A 317 -18.01 -6.50 -0.69
CA ARG A 317 -19.40 -6.04 -0.81
C ARG A 317 -19.65 -5.28 -2.10
N LEU A 318 -18.73 -4.44 -2.55
CA LEU A 318 -18.87 -3.71 -3.81
C LEU A 318 -18.71 -4.64 -5.01
N ALA A 319 -17.77 -5.59 -4.97
CA ALA A 319 -17.58 -6.60 -6.01
C ALA A 319 -18.84 -7.44 -6.22
N SER A 320 -19.47 -7.93 -5.14
CA SER A 320 -20.75 -8.66 -5.22
C SER A 320 -21.91 -7.82 -5.76
N LEU A 321 -21.79 -6.49 -5.76
CA LEU A 321 -22.76 -5.54 -6.35
C LEU A 321 -22.36 -5.08 -7.76
N GLY A 322 -21.26 -5.60 -8.32
CA GLY A 322 -20.74 -5.19 -9.62
C GLY A 322 -20.12 -3.78 -9.63
N ILE A 323 -19.75 -3.23 -8.46
CA ILE A 323 -19.18 -1.88 -8.34
C ILE A 323 -17.66 -1.97 -8.19
N PRO A 324 -16.86 -1.44 -9.12
CA PRO A 324 -15.42 -1.42 -8.99
C PRO A 324 -14.96 -0.39 -7.94
N GLY A 325 -13.95 -0.77 -7.16
CA GLY A 325 -13.36 0.08 -6.12
C GLY A 325 -11.85 -0.10 -6.03
N LEU A 326 -11.12 1.00 -6.09
CA LEU A 326 -9.66 1.04 -5.99
C LEU A 326 -9.26 1.44 -4.55
N PRO A 327 -8.71 0.54 -3.74
CA PRO A 327 -8.36 0.85 -2.35
C PRO A 327 -7.09 1.70 -2.21
N MET A 328 -7.13 2.63 -1.26
CA MET A 328 -6.04 3.54 -0.88
C MET A 328 -6.03 3.75 0.64
N HIS A 329 -5.43 2.83 1.41
CA HIS A 329 -5.46 2.88 2.88
C HIS A 329 -6.91 2.90 3.44
N ASP A 330 -7.32 3.96 4.14
CA ASP A 330 -8.70 4.26 4.59
C ASP A 330 -9.59 4.85 3.48
N GLY A 331 -9.03 5.07 2.29
CA GLY A 331 -9.71 5.62 1.13
C GLY A 331 -10.10 4.60 0.08
N LEU A 332 -11.09 4.97 -0.73
CA LEU A 332 -11.66 4.17 -1.80
C LEU A 332 -12.01 5.06 -2.99
N MET A 333 -11.53 4.72 -4.18
CA MET A 333 -11.91 5.39 -5.42
C MET A 333 -12.88 4.51 -6.21
N VAL A 334 -14.03 5.06 -6.59
CA VAL A 334 -15.09 4.34 -7.35
C VAL A 334 -15.54 5.20 -8.53
N PRO A 335 -16.23 4.65 -9.55
CA PRO A 335 -16.90 5.48 -10.55
C PRO A 335 -17.86 6.48 -9.89
N ARG A 336 -17.89 7.72 -10.36
CA ARG A 336 -18.63 8.84 -9.72
C ARG A 336 -20.10 8.52 -9.45
N SER A 337 -20.77 7.83 -10.36
CA SER A 337 -22.15 7.36 -10.29
C SER A 337 -22.41 6.43 -9.10
N PHE A 338 -21.38 5.73 -8.62
CA PHE A 338 -21.47 4.83 -7.47
C PHE A 338 -21.04 5.47 -6.16
N ALA A 339 -20.61 6.74 -6.13
CA ALA A 339 -20.08 7.39 -4.94
C ALA A 339 -21.03 7.26 -3.72
N THR A 340 -22.32 7.53 -3.89
CA THR A 340 -23.31 7.43 -2.80
C THR A 340 -23.49 5.99 -2.32
N ARG A 341 -23.48 5.01 -3.23
CA ARG A 341 -23.61 3.58 -2.87
C ARG A 341 -22.36 3.09 -2.14
N ALA A 342 -21.18 3.47 -2.61
CA ALA A 342 -19.91 3.16 -1.95
C ALA A 342 -19.82 3.78 -0.56
N LYS A 343 -20.19 5.06 -0.43
CA LYS A 343 -20.27 5.77 0.85
C LYS A 343 -21.14 5.02 1.87
N ARG A 344 -22.35 4.62 1.46
CA ARG A 344 -23.27 3.85 2.31
C ARG A 344 -22.69 2.49 2.71
N ALA A 345 -22.04 1.79 1.78
CA ALA A 345 -21.39 0.51 2.10
C ALA A 345 -20.25 0.67 3.12
N MET A 346 -19.41 1.70 2.96
CA MET A 346 -18.35 2.05 3.91
C MET A 346 -18.91 2.34 5.31
N GLU A 347 -19.93 3.19 5.40
CA GLU A 347 -20.55 3.58 6.67
C GLU A 347 -21.34 2.44 7.34
N PHE A 348 -21.96 1.57 6.55
CA PHE A 348 -22.65 0.38 7.07
C PHE A 348 -21.65 -0.61 7.67
N LEU A 349 -20.59 -0.95 6.92
CA LEU A 349 -19.62 -1.97 7.34
C LEU A 349 -18.77 -1.52 8.52
N VAL A 350 -18.40 -0.25 8.59
CA VAL A 350 -17.67 0.28 9.75
C VAL A 350 -18.51 0.20 11.02
N VAL A 351 -19.83 0.47 10.95
CA VAL A 351 -20.73 0.31 12.11
C VAL A 351 -20.87 -1.16 12.49
N GLN A 352 -21.12 -2.04 11.51
CA GLN A 352 -21.25 -3.47 11.76
C GLN A 352 -20.01 -4.06 12.44
N MET A 353 -18.82 -3.60 12.07
CA MET A 353 -17.57 -4.13 12.61
C MET A 353 -17.17 -3.47 13.94
N THR A 354 -17.37 -2.16 14.07
CA THR A 354 -16.84 -1.37 15.21
C THR A 354 -17.87 -1.06 16.29
N GLY A 355 -19.17 -1.23 15.99
CA GLY A 355 -20.27 -0.70 16.81
C GLY A 355 -20.39 0.83 16.81
N THR A 356 -19.51 1.55 16.12
CA THR A 356 -19.42 3.02 16.13
C THR A 356 -19.67 3.60 14.76
N GLN A 357 -20.39 4.72 14.70
CA GLN A 357 -20.57 5.46 13.45
C GLN A 357 -19.29 6.22 13.08
N ILE A 358 -18.75 5.89 11.90
CA ILE A 358 -17.62 6.59 11.28
C ILE A 358 -18.08 7.11 9.93
N VAL A 359 -18.15 8.42 9.81
CA VAL A 359 -18.58 9.10 8.58
C VAL A 359 -17.50 8.99 7.51
N SER A 360 -17.92 8.72 6.27
CA SER A 360 -17.05 8.85 5.09
C SER A 360 -17.36 10.14 4.33
N VAL A 361 -16.35 10.73 3.70
CA VAL A 361 -16.45 11.98 2.95
C VAL A 361 -16.03 11.76 1.51
N VAL A 362 -16.77 12.35 0.57
CA VAL A 362 -16.34 12.45 -0.82
C VAL A 362 -15.43 13.66 -0.92
N LYS A 363 -14.18 13.45 -1.34
CA LYS A 363 -13.26 14.54 -1.59
C LYS A 363 -13.68 15.28 -2.85
N ALA A 364 -13.48 16.60 -2.85
CA ALA A 364 -13.52 17.36 -4.09
C ALA A 364 -12.51 16.75 -5.06
N THR A 365 -13.01 16.27 -6.20
CA THR A 365 -12.18 15.89 -7.34
C THR A 365 -11.94 17.19 -8.11
N ASN A 366 -10.70 17.70 -8.06
CA ASN A 366 -10.28 18.82 -8.88
C ASN A 366 -10.22 18.40 -10.35
#